data_AF-A0A5C8ZG88-F1
#
_entry.id   AF-A0A5C8ZG88-F1
#
_cell.length_a   1.000
_cell.length_b   1.000
_cell.length_c   1.000
_cell.angle_alpha   90.00
_cell.angle_beta   90.00
_cell.angle_gamma   90.00
#
_symmetry.space_group_name_H-M   'P 1'
#
loop_
_entity.id
_entity.type
_entity.pdbx_description
1 polymer ?
#
loop_
_entity_poly.entity_id
_entity_poly.type
_entity_poly.pdbx_seq_one_letter_code
_entity_poly.pdbx_strand_id
1 'polypeptide(L)'
;MSSDAPVRVHVGSAVRRPAAPVSRATPPRPSAAGTADEAAAPPPLPTWDEIVTGGAAGPAAPPRHARRHPTPVSRAVAAAARAVDAAWDGVARAAAAAAYRRREPGDGTPPRPPVPAGTSLPPTLEEDRRARRASAVLGFGDYAAPPVRSDLYGLKPLFPYAHARAWDSPRGVLVGYDVHTGEPVRHSGRAWFDHGTSGSSTLVLGSKFAGKSALLKSYLVRAVAEHGFRAWVYDTRAVNHVDGERRVSEGEFCALGREAGGAVHRFAAGGPLRLNLLDARLHGGDGGDVGERAGREGLVRSVLQFLAGRRLTPAEGYALRVQLDRTLRSPALAGRQATVVDLREALLSAPADPDEPVVEAPGAPGPTGRAGTSLTEGELHAWGRDLGLLLDRLVFGDLAGFVDGPTSPELDLDADVVVWDLSGVQATHPDVVPVLMAASAALMLTTWTAPGRGWGVVVVDELWNAVRVPELGAVVQEVVKKARTLGVELLGATQHLTDVLAAQESGRSFVHDADVVVSFRQEPVNARVFGEQLGFTEVEVAALEALGAHQAVWKVPGEPARAVQHVLYGVERRLTDTAQRLR
;
A
#
# COMPACT_ATOMS: atom_id res chain seq x y z
N MET A 1 -29.88 53.70 20.16
CA MET A 1 -28.72 54.62 20.02
C MET A 1 -27.78 53.96 19.04
N SER A 2 -27.95 54.24 17.74
CA SER A 2 -27.04 55.08 16.89
C SER A 2 -25.63 54.49 16.83
N SER A 3 -25.00 54.20 15.70
CA SER A 3 -25.26 54.41 14.26
C SER A 3 -24.28 53.52 13.49
N ASP A 4 -24.67 53.00 12.32
CA ASP A 4 -23.95 53.32 11.08
C ASP A 4 -24.68 52.76 9.85
N ALA A 5 -24.78 53.62 8.85
CA ALA A 5 -25.50 53.44 7.60
C ALA A 5 -24.51 53.42 6.40
N PRO A 6 -24.94 52.95 5.21
CA PRO A 6 -24.07 52.48 4.13
C PRO A 6 -24.01 53.44 2.92
N VAL A 7 -23.17 53.14 1.93
CA VAL A 7 -23.26 53.75 0.59
C VAL A 7 -23.23 52.67 -0.51
N ARG A 8 -24.28 52.68 -1.35
CA ARG A 8 -24.44 51.99 -2.64
C ARG A 8 -23.98 52.91 -3.78
N VAL A 9 -23.51 52.35 -4.90
CA VAL A 9 -23.86 52.84 -6.27
C VAL A 9 -23.89 51.65 -7.25
N HIS A 10 -24.82 51.72 -8.21
CA HIS A 10 -25.21 50.72 -9.20
C HIS A 10 -25.25 51.39 -10.60
N VAL A 11 -25.26 50.58 -11.68
CA VAL A 11 -25.63 50.85 -13.11
C VAL A 11 -24.57 51.55 -14.01
N GLY A 12 -24.22 51.19 -15.27
CA GLY A 12 -24.63 50.15 -16.25
C GLY A 12 -24.90 50.73 -17.68
N SER A 13 -24.27 50.20 -18.76
CA SER A 13 -24.73 50.15 -20.21
C SER A 13 -23.54 49.93 -21.20
N ALA A 14 -23.37 48.83 -21.95
CA ALA A 14 -23.94 48.37 -23.26
C ALA A 14 -23.61 49.29 -24.48
N VAL A 15 -23.07 48.84 -25.65
CA VAL A 15 -23.79 48.18 -26.78
C VAL A 15 -22.86 47.83 -28.01
N ARG A 16 -23.10 46.65 -28.64
CA ARG A 16 -22.98 46.15 -30.07
C ARG A 16 -21.68 45.63 -30.79
N ARG A 17 -21.89 44.49 -31.50
CA ARG A 17 -21.12 43.63 -32.47
C ARG A 17 -21.16 44.17 -33.95
N PRO A 18 -20.69 43.52 -35.07
CA PRO A 18 -20.22 42.11 -35.33
C PRO A 18 -19.10 41.81 -36.42
N ALA A 19 -18.66 40.52 -36.44
CA ALA A 19 -18.31 39.56 -37.56
C ALA A 19 -17.18 39.75 -38.66
N ALA A 20 -16.17 38.83 -38.64
CA ALA A 20 -15.60 37.90 -39.69
C ALA A 20 -15.24 38.34 -41.16
N PRO A 21 -14.45 37.57 -42.00
CA PRO A 21 -13.27 36.68 -41.79
C PRO A 21 -12.18 36.64 -42.96
N VAL A 22 -11.18 35.75 -42.84
CA VAL A 22 -10.29 35.02 -43.84
C VAL A 22 -9.49 35.76 -44.97
N SER A 23 -8.16 35.52 -45.08
CA SER A 23 -7.45 34.92 -46.25
C SER A 23 -5.94 35.23 -46.38
N ARG A 24 -5.19 34.20 -46.81
CA ARG A 24 -3.77 34.11 -47.22
C ARG A 24 -3.44 34.94 -48.49
N ALA A 25 -2.17 35.35 -48.65
CA ALA A 25 -1.33 35.07 -49.84
C ALA A 25 0.08 35.70 -49.76
N THR A 26 1.05 34.99 -50.33
CA THR A 26 2.51 35.21 -50.38
C THR A 26 2.94 36.14 -51.55
N PRO A 27 4.25 36.37 -51.86
CA PRO A 27 4.91 37.67 -51.97
C PRO A 27 5.19 38.12 -53.43
N PRO A 28 5.97 39.21 -53.64
CA PRO A 28 7.22 39.03 -54.40
C PRO A 28 8.42 39.90 -53.96
N ARG A 29 9.62 39.40 -54.31
CA ARG A 29 10.97 40.04 -54.36
C ARG A 29 11.09 40.98 -55.60
N PRO A 30 12.25 41.59 -55.97
CA PRO A 30 13.54 41.91 -55.28
C PRO A 30 14.06 43.37 -55.53
N SER A 31 15.09 43.84 -54.80
CA SER A 31 16.40 44.22 -55.39
C SER A 31 17.40 44.80 -54.37
N ALA A 32 18.62 44.25 -54.47
CA ALA A 32 19.97 44.68 -54.08
C ALA A 32 20.22 46.07 -53.46
N ALA A 33 20.93 46.10 -52.33
CA ALA A 33 22.30 46.63 -52.20
C ALA A 33 22.76 46.59 -50.72
N GLY A 34 23.99 46.17 -50.46
CA GLY A 34 24.66 46.37 -49.15
C GLY A 34 25.44 45.18 -48.64
N THR A 35 26.73 45.14 -48.95
CA THR A 35 27.76 44.23 -48.43
C THR A 35 28.27 44.69 -47.07
N ALA A 36 28.28 43.82 -46.05
CA ALA A 36 29.28 43.74 -44.98
C ALA A 36 28.95 42.63 -43.96
N ASP A 37 29.98 41.86 -43.60
CA ASP A 37 30.15 40.94 -42.46
C ASP A 37 29.28 39.66 -42.35
N GLU A 38 29.91 38.55 -42.74
CA GLU A 38 29.54 37.17 -42.47
C GLU A 38 29.51 36.88 -40.95
N ALA A 39 28.31 36.84 -40.38
CA ALA A 39 28.03 36.13 -39.13
C ALA A 39 27.51 34.72 -39.46
N ALA A 40 28.36 33.72 -39.23
CA ALA A 40 28.03 32.31 -39.41
C ALA A 40 26.86 31.86 -38.51
N ALA A 41 25.89 31.16 -39.12
CA ALA A 41 24.78 30.52 -38.43
C ALA A 41 25.26 29.36 -37.52
N PRO A 42 24.54 29.04 -36.43
CA PRO A 42 24.89 27.91 -35.57
C PRO A 42 24.72 26.57 -36.32
N PRO A 43 25.52 25.54 -35.99
CA PRO A 43 25.43 24.24 -36.65
C PRO A 43 24.11 23.52 -36.29
N PRO A 44 23.62 22.62 -37.16
CA PRO A 44 22.45 21.81 -36.87
C PRO A 44 22.70 20.87 -35.69
N LEU A 45 21.64 20.59 -34.92
CA LEU A 45 21.69 19.60 -33.84
C LEU A 45 21.83 18.18 -34.41
N PRO A 46 22.57 17.28 -33.73
CA PRO A 46 22.80 15.93 -34.20
C PRO A 46 21.49 15.13 -34.24
N THR A 47 21.41 14.22 -35.20
CA THR A 47 20.28 13.30 -35.34
C THR A 47 20.37 12.19 -34.30
N TRP A 48 19.23 11.58 -33.97
CA TRP A 48 19.16 10.53 -32.92
C TRP A 48 20.06 9.31 -33.18
N ASP A 49 20.41 9.02 -34.44
CA ASP A 49 21.33 7.93 -34.78
C ASP A 49 22.81 8.27 -34.49
N GLU A 50 23.19 9.55 -34.53
CA GLU A 50 24.57 10.01 -34.23
C GLU A 50 24.87 10.01 -32.71
N ILE A 51 23.83 10.00 -31.87
CA ILE A 51 23.93 9.93 -30.40
C ILE A 51 24.14 8.47 -29.94
N VAL A 52 23.66 7.49 -30.71
CA VAL A 52 23.62 6.07 -30.28
C VAL A 52 24.90 5.32 -30.66
N THR A 53 25.61 5.70 -31.72
CA THR A 53 26.85 5.02 -32.16
C THR A 53 28.08 5.89 -31.94
N GLY A 54 28.55 5.99 -30.70
CA GLY A 54 29.67 6.86 -30.31
C GLY A 54 31.03 6.52 -30.97
N GLY A 55 31.76 7.57 -31.38
CA GLY A 55 33.12 7.49 -31.92
C GLY A 55 34.03 8.66 -31.50
N ALA A 56 34.70 8.47 -30.36
CA ALA A 56 36.04 8.94 -29.94
C ALA A 56 36.59 10.34 -30.31
N ALA A 57 36.70 11.23 -29.30
CA ALA A 57 37.90 12.01 -28.95
C ALA A 57 37.74 12.62 -27.54
N GLY A 58 38.64 12.31 -26.60
CA GLY A 58 38.49 12.62 -25.16
C GLY A 58 38.93 14.03 -24.73
N PRO A 59 38.69 14.41 -23.45
CA PRO A 59 39.34 15.57 -22.85
C PRO A 59 40.16 15.25 -21.58
N ALA A 60 40.98 16.24 -21.23
CA ALA A 60 42.15 16.23 -20.35
C ALA A 60 41.92 15.95 -18.86
N ALA A 61 43.02 15.56 -18.19
CA ALA A 61 43.10 15.03 -16.84
C ALA A 61 42.96 16.08 -15.70
N PRO A 62 42.32 15.72 -14.56
CA PRO A 62 42.39 16.46 -13.29
C PRO A 62 43.59 16.02 -12.42
N PRO A 63 43.98 16.80 -11.38
CA PRO A 63 45.23 16.58 -10.66
C PRO A 63 45.22 15.26 -9.85
N ARG A 64 46.38 14.59 -9.86
CA ARG A 64 46.59 13.27 -9.25
C ARG A 64 46.56 13.35 -7.71
N HIS A 65 45.39 13.09 -7.11
CA HIS A 65 45.34 12.51 -5.77
C HIS A 65 45.66 11.02 -5.86
N ALA A 66 46.67 10.58 -5.10
CA ALA A 66 47.09 9.19 -5.01
C ALA A 66 45.91 8.30 -4.57
N ARG A 67 45.32 7.59 -5.54
CA ARG A 67 44.37 6.51 -5.28
C ARG A 67 45.14 5.38 -4.59
N ARG A 68 44.89 5.17 -3.31
CA ARG A 68 45.26 3.91 -2.64
C ARG A 68 44.60 2.78 -3.39
N HIS A 69 45.40 1.91 -4.00
CA HIS A 69 44.90 0.68 -4.59
C HIS A 69 44.26 -0.17 -3.49
N PRO A 70 43.03 -0.68 -3.70
CA PRO A 70 42.46 -1.68 -2.80
C PRO A 70 43.43 -2.86 -2.78
N THR A 71 43.94 -3.22 -1.61
CA THR A 71 44.84 -4.38 -1.44
C THR A 71 44.13 -5.64 -1.96
N PRO A 72 44.87 -6.67 -2.43
CA PRO A 72 44.28 -7.91 -2.94
C PRO A 72 43.21 -8.51 -2.01
N VAL A 73 43.38 -8.29 -0.69
CA VAL A 73 42.44 -8.67 0.38
C VAL A 73 41.07 -8.01 0.22
N SER A 74 40.99 -6.71 -0.08
CA SER A 74 39.71 -5.99 -0.24
C SER A 74 38.91 -6.42 -1.48
N ARG A 75 39.59 -6.81 -2.57
CA ARG A 75 38.94 -7.39 -3.75
C ARG A 75 38.45 -8.80 -3.49
N ALA A 76 39.22 -9.58 -2.73
CA ALA A 76 38.81 -10.92 -2.30
C ALA A 76 37.62 -10.88 -1.34
N VAL A 77 37.56 -9.92 -0.41
CA VAL A 77 36.43 -9.71 0.51
C VAL A 77 35.17 -9.27 -0.25
N ALA A 78 35.28 -8.33 -1.19
CA ALA A 78 34.15 -7.91 -2.02
C ALA A 78 33.67 -9.01 -2.99
N ALA A 79 34.58 -9.86 -3.49
CA ALA A 79 34.23 -11.01 -4.31
C ALA A 79 33.59 -12.13 -3.46
N ALA A 80 34.07 -12.35 -2.24
CA ALA A 80 33.50 -13.30 -1.29
C ALA A 80 32.10 -12.85 -0.82
N ALA A 81 31.89 -11.56 -0.56
CA ALA A 81 30.58 -11.01 -0.20
C ALA A 81 29.58 -11.21 -1.34
N ARG A 82 29.96 -10.90 -2.59
CA ARG A 82 29.11 -11.16 -3.77
C ARG A 82 28.84 -12.64 -4.02
N ALA A 83 29.81 -13.51 -3.74
CA ALA A 83 29.62 -14.96 -3.87
C ALA A 83 28.72 -15.52 -2.77
N VAL A 84 28.77 -14.96 -1.56
CA VAL A 84 27.89 -15.30 -0.44
C VAL A 84 26.47 -14.79 -0.68
N ASP A 85 26.31 -13.57 -1.18
CA ASP A 85 24.99 -13.04 -1.59
C ASP A 85 24.40 -13.86 -2.74
N ALA A 86 25.20 -14.22 -3.75
CA ALA A 86 24.74 -15.08 -4.84
C ALA A 86 24.40 -16.51 -4.38
N ALA A 87 25.10 -17.04 -3.37
CA ALA A 87 24.81 -18.32 -2.76
C ALA A 87 23.55 -18.26 -1.89
N TRP A 88 23.33 -17.18 -1.14
CA TRP A 88 22.10 -16.94 -0.39
C TRP A 88 20.90 -16.73 -1.30
N ASP A 89 21.05 -15.99 -2.40
CA ASP A 89 20.03 -15.89 -3.44
C ASP A 89 19.80 -17.26 -4.11
N GLY A 90 20.84 -18.07 -4.27
CA GLY A 90 20.75 -19.45 -4.76
C GLY A 90 19.99 -20.37 -3.82
N VAL A 91 20.24 -20.27 -2.51
CA VAL A 91 19.56 -21.03 -1.45
C VAL A 91 18.13 -20.51 -1.27
N ALA A 92 17.89 -19.21 -1.32
CA ALA A 92 16.56 -18.60 -1.28
C ALA A 92 15.75 -18.98 -2.53
N ARG A 93 16.36 -18.99 -3.72
CA ARG A 93 15.74 -19.51 -4.95
C ARG A 93 15.53 -21.02 -4.91
N ALA A 94 16.43 -21.80 -4.32
CA ALA A 94 16.29 -23.25 -4.18
C ALA A 94 15.25 -23.63 -3.11
N ALA A 95 15.14 -22.84 -2.03
CA ALA A 95 14.13 -22.97 -0.99
C ALA A 95 12.77 -22.49 -1.49
N ALA A 96 12.70 -21.40 -2.25
CA ALA A 96 11.51 -20.97 -2.98
C ALA A 96 11.11 -22.01 -4.04
N ALA A 97 12.06 -22.59 -4.77
CA ALA A 97 11.82 -23.67 -5.73
C ALA A 97 11.47 -25.01 -5.05
N ALA A 98 11.91 -25.25 -3.81
CA ALA A 98 11.54 -26.43 -3.02
C ALA A 98 10.16 -26.27 -2.35
N ALA A 99 9.81 -25.05 -1.95
CA ALA A 99 8.47 -24.65 -1.52
C ALA A 99 7.48 -24.68 -2.70
N TYR A 100 7.91 -24.23 -3.88
CA TYR A 100 7.15 -24.28 -5.13
C TYR A 100 6.98 -25.73 -5.64
N ARG A 101 8.01 -26.58 -5.53
CA ARG A 101 7.94 -28.01 -5.96
C ARG A 101 7.04 -28.90 -5.10
N ARG A 102 6.55 -28.45 -3.94
CA ARG A 102 5.59 -29.22 -3.11
C ARG A 102 4.12 -28.91 -3.38
N ARG A 103 3.80 -27.98 -4.30
CA ARG A 103 2.41 -27.73 -4.75
C ARG A 103 2.38 -27.32 -6.22
N GLU A 104 2.34 -28.33 -7.10
CA GLU A 104 1.32 -28.54 -8.16
C GLU A 104 1.84 -29.52 -9.26
N PRO A 105 0.98 -30.34 -9.89
CA PRO A 105 1.31 -31.11 -11.09
C PRO A 105 1.55 -30.19 -12.30
N GLY A 106 2.44 -30.62 -13.21
CA GLY A 106 3.12 -29.84 -14.25
C GLY A 106 2.28 -29.31 -15.43
N ASP A 107 1.01 -28.98 -15.22
CA ASP A 107 0.07 -28.67 -16.28
C ASP A 107 -0.69 -27.35 -16.02
N GLY A 108 -0.17 -26.46 -15.15
CA GLY A 108 -0.62 -25.05 -15.02
C GLY A 108 -2.10 -24.80 -14.69
N THR A 109 -2.88 -25.85 -14.46
CA THR A 109 -4.29 -25.82 -14.05
C THR A 109 -4.49 -27.04 -13.15
N PRO A 110 -4.74 -26.89 -11.84
CA PRO A 110 -5.13 -28.03 -11.04
C PRO A 110 -6.40 -28.65 -11.65
N PRO A 111 -6.53 -29.99 -11.71
CA PRO A 111 -7.77 -30.59 -12.16
C PRO A 111 -8.88 -30.07 -11.25
N ARG A 112 -9.89 -29.42 -11.85
CA ARG A 112 -11.09 -28.97 -11.14
C ARG A 112 -11.58 -30.16 -10.31
N PRO A 113 -11.62 -30.09 -8.97
CA PRO A 113 -12.41 -31.06 -8.23
C PRO A 113 -13.83 -30.96 -8.80
N PRO A 114 -14.49 -32.08 -9.12
CA PRO A 114 -15.85 -32.02 -9.61
C PRO A 114 -16.67 -31.26 -8.57
N VAL A 115 -17.25 -30.13 -8.96
CA VAL A 115 -18.20 -29.39 -8.12
C VAL A 115 -19.35 -30.36 -7.86
N PRO A 116 -19.57 -30.82 -6.61
CA PRO A 116 -20.68 -31.72 -6.33
C PRO A 116 -21.96 -31.01 -6.77
N ALA A 117 -22.71 -31.64 -7.68
CA ALA A 117 -24.00 -31.11 -8.09
C ALA A 117 -24.91 -31.01 -6.86
N GLY A 118 -25.32 -29.78 -6.51
CA GLY A 118 -26.22 -29.50 -5.39
C GLY A 118 -25.59 -28.89 -4.13
N THR A 119 -24.27 -28.62 -4.08
CA THR A 119 -23.69 -27.89 -2.95
C THR A 119 -23.64 -26.39 -3.20
N SER A 120 -24.69 -25.66 -2.80
CA SER A 120 -24.47 -24.32 -2.26
C SER A 120 -23.56 -24.47 -1.04
N LEU A 121 -22.28 -24.09 -1.12
CA LEU A 121 -21.42 -24.11 0.07
C LEU A 121 -22.00 -23.07 1.05
N PRO A 122 -22.56 -23.50 2.20
CA PRO A 122 -23.01 -22.57 3.21
C PRO A 122 -21.79 -21.79 3.72
N PRO A 123 -21.96 -20.53 4.16
CA PRO A 123 -20.92 -19.88 4.97
C PRO A 123 -20.56 -20.80 6.13
N THR A 124 -19.31 -20.72 6.60
CA THR A 124 -18.98 -21.43 7.84
C THR A 124 -19.92 -20.97 8.96
N LEU A 125 -20.23 -21.85 9.91
CA LEU A 125 -21.10 -21.51 11.05
C LEU A 125 -20.63 -20.25 11.79
N GLU A 126 -19.33 -19.98 11.78
CA GLU A 126 -18.74 -18.81 12.39
C GLU A 126 -18.97 -17.53 11.57
N GLU A 127 -18.77 -17.57 10.25
CA GLU A 127 -19.08 -16.45 9.35
C GLU A 127 -20.57 -16.08 9.41
N ASP A 128 -21.48 -17.07 9.43
CA ASP A 128 -22.92 -16.83 9.55
C ASP A 128 -23.28 -16.15 10.88
N ARG A 129 -22.67 -16.59 11.99
CA ARG A 129 -22.86 -15.93 13.30
C ARG A 129 -22.36 -14.48 13.28
N ARG A 130 -21.22 -14.22 12.66
CA ARG A 130 -20.65 -12.87 12.54
C ARG A 130 -21.51 -11.96 11.67
N ALA A 131 -21.94 -12.45 10.51
CA ALA A 131 -22.83 -11.75 9.60
C ALA A 131 -24.12 -11.33 10.34
N ARG A 132 -24.77 -12.28 11.02
CA ARG A 132 -25.97 -12.00 11.84
C ARG A 132 -25.71 -10.95 12.93
N ARG A 133 -24.58 -11.07 13.63
CA ARG A 133 -24.20 -10.12 14.69
C ARG A 133 -23.97 -8.73 14.11
N ALA A 134 -23.13 -8.59 13.09
CA ALA A 134 -22.79 -7.32 12.47
C ALA A 134 -24.01 -6.67 11.80
N SER A 135 -24.84 -7.46 11.11
CA SER A 135 -26.09 -7.01 10.51
C SER A 135 -27.05 -6.42 11.55
N ALA A 136 -27.15 -7.05 12.73
CA ALA A 136 -27.94 -6.52 13.83
C ALA A 136 -27.37 -5.19 14.38
N VAL A 137 -26.05 -5.11 14.59
CA VAL A 137 -25.40 -3.89 15.13
C VAL A 137 -25.50 -2.72 14.14
N LEU A 138 -25.30 -2.97 12.85
CA LEU A 138 -25.37 -1.95 11.80
C LEU A 138 -26.82 -1.54 11.43
N GLY A 139 -27.83 -2.22 11.99
CA GLY A 139 -29.23 -2.01 11.60
C GLY A 139 -29.51 -2.44 10.16
N PHE A 140 -28.72 -3.36 9.61
CA PHE A 140 -28.89 -3.90 8.26
C PHE A 140 -30.07 -4.90 8.21
N GLY A 141 -30.42 -5.51 9.35
CA GLY A 141 -31.54 -6.44 9.48
C GLY A 141 -32.93 -5.86 9.19
N ASP A 142 -33.13 -4.55 9.40
CA ASP A 142 -34.42 -3.88 9.16
C ASP A 142 -34.67 -3.55 7.68
N TYR A 143 -33.60 -3.50 6.88
CA TYR A 143 -33.62 -3.28 5.43
C TYR A 143 -33.31 -4.56 4.65
N ALA A 144 -32.99 -5.65 5.34
CA ALA A 144 -32.85 -6.95 4.76
C ALA A 144 -34.23 -7.45 4.34
N ALA A 145 -34.64 -7.12 3.10
CA ALA A 145 -35.48 -8.05 2.38
C ALA A 145 -34.86 -9.45 2.59
N PRO A 146 -35.62 -10.46 3.03
CA PRO A 146 -35.05 -11.79 3.26
C PRO A 146 -34.25 -12.14 2.01
N PRO A 147 -32.96 -12.55 2.13
CA PRO A 147 -32.15 -12.80 0.96
C PRO A 147 -32.87 -13.86 0.16
N VAL A 148 -33.50 -13.45 -0.94
CA VAL A 148 -34.10 -14.38 -1.90
C VAL A 148 -32.91 -14.99 -2.61
N ARG A 149 -32.31 -16.00 -1.98
CA ARG A 149 -31.39 -16.92 -2.62
C ARG A 149 -32.26 -17.87 -3.45
N SER A 150 -32.66 -17.42 -4.65
CA SER A 150 -33.30 -18.33 -5.59
C SER A 150 -32.23 -19.26 -6.16
N ASP A 151 -32.37 -20.55 -5.95
CA ASP A 151 -31.64 -21.56 -6.67
C ASP A 151 -32.28 -21.81 -8.05
N LEU A 152 -31.40 -22.10 -9.01
CA LEU A 152 -31.66 -22.31 -10.44
C LEU A 152 -32.27 -21.12 -11.17
N TYR A 153 -31.37 -20.22 -11.60
CA TYR A 153 -31.59 -19.28 -12.71
C TYR A 153 -33.06 -18.90 -12.80
N GLY A 154 -33.55 -18.05 -11.89
CA GLY A 154 -34.96 -17.76 -11.59
C GLY A 154 -35.61 -16.54 -12.26
N LEU A 155 -35.33 -16.13 -13.50
CA LEU A 155 -34.70 -16.80 -14.61
C LEU A 155 -34.00 -15.74 -15.44
N LYS A 156 -32.96 -16.09 -16.20
CA LYS A 156 -31.86 -15.21 -16.66
C LYS A 156 -32.32 -13.99 -17.50
N PRO A 157 -32.87 -12.94 -16.92
CA PRO A 157 -34.29 -12.61 -17.16
C PRO A 157 -35.28 -13.73 -17.62
N LEU A 158 -34.85 -14.67 -18.49
CA LEU A 158 -35.24 -16.08 -18.63
C LEU A 158 -34.30 -16.88 -19.60
N PHE A 159 -33.01 -16.57 -19.76
CA PHE A 159 -31.91 -17.38 -20.38
C PHE A 159 -31.13 -16.93 -21.66
N PRO A 160 -30.43 -15.77 -21.76
CA PRO A 160 -29.36 -15.59 -22.76
C PRO A 160 -27.96 -15.79 -22.13
N TYR A 161 -27.40 -17.01 -22.22
CA TYR A 161 -26.01 -17.43 -21.85
C TYR A 161 -25.36 -16.89 -20.54
N ALA A 162 -25.78 -17.31 -19.34
CA ALA A 162 -25.25 -18.43 -18.52
C ALA A 162 -23.85 -18.20 -17.94
N HIS A 163 -23.41 -16.96 -17.83
CA HIS A 163 -22.15 -16.59 -17.19
C HIS A 163 -22.40 -16.02 -15.79
N ALA A 164 -22.22 -16.84 -14.76
CA ALA A 164 -21.53 -16.33 -13.57
C ALA A 164 -20.05 -16.44 -13.94
N ARG A 165 -19.42 -15.30 -14.18
CA ARG A 165 -17.97 -15.23 -14.33
C ARG A 165 -17.37 -15.28 -12.93
N ALA A 166 -16.11 -15.69 -12.80
CA ALA A 166 -15.50 -15.85 -11.47
C ALA A 166 -15.60 -14.55 -10.63
N TRP A 167 -15.62 -13.39 -11.32
CA TRP A 167 -15.61 -12.10 -10.67
C TRP A 167 -16.97 -11.56 -10.23
N ASP A 168 -18.07 -11.90 -10.93
CA ASP A 168 -19.44 -11.45 -10.63
C ASP A 168 -20.26 -12.51 -9.89
N SER A 169 -19.55 -13.40 -9.19
CA SER A 169 -20.13 -14.51 -8.43
C SER A 169 -21.28 -14.07 -7.52
N PRO A 170 -22.36 -14.86 -7.40
CA PRO A 170 -23.43 -14.63 -6.43
C PRO A 170 -22.97 -14.57 -4.97
N ARG A 171 -21.77 -15.10 -4.67
CA ARG A 171 -21.12 -15.01 -3.35
C ARG A 171 -20.31 -13.73 -3.14
N GLY A 172 -20.15 -12.93 -4.18
CA GLY A 172 -19.51 -11.64 -4.10
C GLY A 172 -20.42 -10.60 -3.45
N VAL A 173 -19.77 -9.58 -2.89
CA VAL A 173 -20.42 -8.41 -2.32
C VAL A 173 -21.03 -7.60 -3.45
N LEU A 174 -22.30 -7.22 -3.34
CA LEU A 174 -22.93 -6.34 -4.32
C LEU A 174 -22.18 -5.00 -4.34
N VAL A 175 -21.76 -4.53 -5.51
CA VAL A 175 -21.11 -3.22 -5.66
C VAL A 175 -21.99 -2.22 -6.40
N GLY A 176 -22.89 -2.68 -7.26
CA GLY A 176 -23.78 -1.81 -8.02
C GLY A 176 -24.50 -2.56 -9.14
N TYR A 177 -24.89 -1.80 -10.16
CA TYR A 177 -25.52 -2.34 -11.37
C TYR A 177 -24.79 -1.86 -12.61
N ASP A 178 -24.67 -2.72 -13.60
CA ASP A 178 -24.15 -2.35 -14.91
C ASP A 178 -25.03 -1.26 -15.54
N VAL A 179 -24.41 -0.18 -16.00
CA VAL A 179 -25.12 0.98 -16.55
C VAL A 179 -25.85 0.65 -17.87
N HIS A 180 -25.35 -0.32 -18.64
CA HIS A 180 -25.89 -0.69 -19.94
C HIS A 180 -26.89 -1.84 -19.85
N THR A 181 -26.57 -2.88 -19.07
CA THR A 181 -27.42 -4.08 -18.96
C THR A 181 -28.40 -4.03 -17.80
N GLY A 182 -28.15 -3.19 -16.79
CA GLY A 182 -28.91 -3.16 -15.54
C GLY A 182 -28.66 -4.36 -14.63
N GLU A 183 -27.73 -5.25 -15.00
CA GLU A 183 -27.44 -6.45 -14.23
C GLU A 183 -26.71 -6.11 -12.92
N PRO A 184 -26.97 -6.82 -11.82
CA PRO A 184 -26.23 -6.63 -10.58
C PRO A 184 -24.77 -7.03 -10.79
N VAL A 185 -23.86 -6.17 -10.34
CA VAL A 185 -22.43 -6.40 -10.35
C VAL A 185 -21.96 -6.69 -8.93
N ARG A 186 -21.25 -7.81 -8.78
CA ARG A 186 -20.71 -8.28 -7.51
C ARG A 186 -19.19 -8.39 -7.60
N HIS A 187 -18.51 -8.23 -6.48
CA HIS A 187 -17.08 -8.40 -6.38
C HIS A 187 -16.72 -8.99 -5.02
N SER A 188 -15.78 -9.93 -4.99
CA SER A 188 -15.06 -10.31 -3.77
C SER A 188 -13.90 -11.23 -4.13
N GLY A 189 -12.73 -10.99 -3.53
CA GLY A 189 -11.58 -11.88 -3.65
C GLY A 189 -11.88 -13.31 -3.17
N ARG A 190 -12.80 -13.49 -2.20
CA ARG A 190 -13.23 -14.83 -1.75
C ARG A 190 -13.89 -15.61 -2.88
N ALA A 191 -14.74 -14.95 -3.65
CA ALA A 191 -15.42 -15.57 -4.77
C ALA A 191 -14.42 -15.97 -5.87
N TRP A 192 -13.44 -15.10 -6.13
CA TRP A 192 -12.37 -15.40 -7.10
C TRP A 192 -11.60 -16.65 -6.66
N PHE A 193 -11.24 -16.71 -5.38
CA PHE A 193 -10.53 -17.85 -4.79
C PHE A 193 -11.36 -19.15 -4.86
N ASP A 194 -12.64 -19.10 -4.47
CA ASP A 194 -13.57 -20.24 -4.55
C ASP A 194 -13.67 -20.79 -5.99
N HIS A 195 -13.45 -19.96 -7.01
CA HIS A 195 -13.45 -20.31 -8.42
C HIS A 195 -12.06 -20.67 -8.99
N GLY A 196 -11.04 -20.82 -8.13
CA GLY A 196 -9.68 -21.16 -8.54
C GLY A 196 -8.93 -20.02 -9.22
N THR A 197 -9.42 -18.79 -9.10
CA THR A 197 -8.75 -17.59 -9.61
C THR A 197 -7.96 -16.95 -8.48
N SER A 198 -6.76 -16.47 -8.80
CA SER A 198 -5.75 -16.11 -7.82
C SER A 198 -5.74 -14.61 -7.46
N GLY A 199 -6.67 -13.83 -8.01
CA GLY A 199 -6.71 -12.39 -7.82
C GLY A 199 -7.58 -11.93 -6.64
N SER A 200 -7.06 -11.03 -5.82
CA SER A 200 -7.76 -10.45 -4.66
C SER A 200 -7.30 -9.04 -4.31
N SER A 201 -6.54 -8.38 -5.21
CA SER A 201 -6.13 -6.99 -5.05
C SER A 201 -6.90 -6.08 -6.00
N THR A 202 -7.43 -4.99 -5.46
CA THR A 202 -8.27 -4.05 -6.18
C THR A 202 -7.74 -2.64 -5.99
N LEU A 203 -7.38 -1.99 -7.10
CA LEU A 203 -6.93 -0.61 -7.14
C LEU A 203 -8.13 0.31 -7.46
N VAL A 204 -8.46 1.21 -6.54
CA VAL A 204 -9.60 2.14 -6.65
C VAL A 204 -9.09 3.56 -6.92
N LEU A 205 -9.46 4.10 -8.08
CA LEU A 205 -8.96 5.35 -8.64
C LEU A 205 -10.10 6.33 -8.91
N GLY A 206 -9.82 7.63 -8.88
CA GLY A 206 -10.86 8.63 -9.10
C GLY A 206 -10.53 10.01 -8.57
N SER A 207 -11.05 11.03 -9.26
CA SER A 207 -11.03 12.41 -8.80
C SER A 207 -11.72 12.59 -7.44
N LYS A 208 -11.48 13.74 -6.79
CA LYS A 208 -12.16 14.09 -5.53
C LYS A 208 -13.68 14.06 -5.72
N PHE A 209 -14.39 13.55 -4.72
CA PHE A 209 -15.86 13.42 -4.69
C PHE A 209 -16.46 12.49 -5.75
N ALA A 210 -15.66 11.68 -6.46
CA ALA A 210 -16.20 10.81 -7.50
C ALA A 210 -16.99 9.59 -6.97
N GLY A 211 -16.79 9.22 -5.70
CA GLY A 211 -17.52 8.12 -5.05
C GLY A 211 -16.65 6.99 -4.48
N LYS A 212 -15.31 7.10 -4.52
CA LYS A 212 -14.37 6.09 -4.00
C LYS A 212 -14.64 5.67 -2.56
N SER A 213 -14.67 6.64 -1.64
CA SER A 213 -14.95 6.37 -0.23
C SER A 213 -16.33 5.76 -0.03
N ALA A 214 -17.31 6.14 -0.87
CA ALA A 214 -18.65 5.56 -0.82
C ALA A 214 -18.66 4.10 -1.25
N LEU A 215 -17.91 3.74 -2.32
CA LEU A 215 -17.70 2.35 -2.73
C LEU A 215 -17.00 1.56 -1.62
N LEU A 216 -15.86 2.03 -1.11
CA LEU A 216 -15.11 1.29 -0.09
C LEU A 216 -15.95 1.04 1.17
N LYS A 217 -16.64 2.07 1.68
CA LYS A 217 -17.48 1.94 2.87
C LYS A 217 -18.68 1.03 2.63
N SER A 218 -19.41 1.20 1.53
CA SER A 218 -20.56 0.33 1.23
C SER A 218 -20.12 -1.12 1.00
N TYR A 219 -18.98 -1.33 0.33
CA TYR A 219 -18.38 -2.65 0.18
C TYR A 219 -18.06 -3.27 1.55
N LEU A 220 -17.38 -2.54 2.44
CA LEU A 220 -17.04 -3.03 3.78
C LEU A 220 -18.28 -3.33 4.62
N VAL A 221 -19.28 -2.45 4.63
CA VAL A 221 -20.54 -2.66 5.34
C VAL A 221 -21.17 -3.97 4.89
N ARG A 222 -21.32 -4.19 3.59
CA ARG A 222 -21.92 -5.40 3.02
C ARG A 222 -21.05 -6.63 3.26
N ALA A 223 -19.74 -6.53 3.07
CA ALA A 223 -18.79 -7.61 3.35
C ALA A 223 -18.88 -8.11 4.80
N VAL A 224 -18.94 -7.19 5.76
CA VAL A 224 -19.03 -7.52 7.19
C VAL A 224 -20.45 -8.00 7.53
N ALA A 225 -21.50 -7.29 7.11
CA ALA A 225 -22.88 -7.57 7.50
C ALA A 225 -23.51 -8.78 6.79
N GLU A 226 -23.23 -8.98 5.50
CA GLU A 226 -23.84 -10.04 4.69
C GLU A 226 -22.96 -11.30 4.61
N HIS A 227 -21.64 -11.13 4.67
CA HIS A 227 -20.68 -12.23 4.48
C HIS A 227 -19.86 -12.58 5.73
N GLY A 228 -19.96 -11.78 6.80
CA GLY A 228 -19.22 -12.04 8.04
C GLY A 228 -17.71 -11.87 7.90
N PHE A 229 -17.27 -11.14 6.87
CA PHE A 229 -15.84 -10.87 6.63
C PHE A 229 -15.28 -10.01 7.74
N ARG A 230 -13.97 -10.13 7.94
CA ARG A 230 -13.21 -9.20 8.76
C ARG A 230 -12.76 -7.99 7.92
N ALA A 231 -12.67 -6.80 8.50
CA ALA A 231 -12.23 -5.59 7.79
C ALA A 231 -11.10 -4.82 8.52
N TRP A 232 -9.93 -4.69 7.92
CA TRP A 232 -8.81 -3.91 8.44
C TRP A 232 -8.64 -2.66 7.61
N VAL A 233 -8.67 -1.48 8.22
CA VAL A 233 -8.67 -0.21 7.48
C VAL A 233 -7.51 0.67 7.93
N TYR A 234 -6.67 1.08 6.98
CA TYR A 234 -5.73 2.18 7.16
C TYR A 234 -6.40 3.47 6.72
N ASP A 235 -6.71 4.31 7.71
CA ASP A 235 -7.48 5.53 7.51
C ASP A 235 -6.58 6.75 7.73
N THR A 236 -6.11 7.33 6.64
CA THR A 236 -5.18 8.46 6.67
C THR A 236 -5.88 9.79 6.40
N ARG A 237 -7.17 9.77 6.08
CA ARG A 237 -7.91 10.95 5.64
C ARG A 237 -8.80 11.49 6.76
N ALA A 238 -8.43 12.66 7.27
CA ALA A 238 -9.21 13.31 8.31
C ALA A 238 -10.54 13.87 7.78
N VAL A 239 -11.58 13.72 8.58
CA VAL A 239 -12.90 14.29 8.40
C VAL A 239 -13.31 15.02 9.67
N ASN A 240 -13.87 16.22 9.48
CA ASN A 240 -14.37 17.02 10.58
C ASN A 240 -15.88 16.83 10.67
N HIS A 241 -16.36 16.52 11.87
CA HIS A 241 -17.77 16.46 12.19
C HIS A 241 -18.03 17.03 13.59
N VAL A 242 -19.30 17.25 13.90
CA VAL A 242 -19.75 17.77 15.19
C VAL A 242 -20.36 16.62 15.99
N ASP A 243 -19.84 16.38 17.18
CA ASP A 243 -20.39 15.44 18.16
C ASP A 243 -20.85 16.25 19.39
N GLY A 244 -22.17 16.46 19.49
CA GLY A 244 -22.75 17.40 20.45
C GLY A 244 -22.29 18.84 20.19
N GLU A 245 -21.57 19.44 21.14
CA GLU A 245 -20.94 20.76 21.01
C GLU A 245 -19.48 20.70 20.54
N ARG A 246 -18.88 19.50 20.46
CA ARG A 246 -17.46 19.32 20.18
C ARG A 246 -17.22 19.13 18.70
N ARG A 247 -16.28 19.89 18.13
CA ARG A 247 -15.70 19.58 16.82
C ARG A 247 -14.70 18.44 16.97
N VAL A 248 -14.95 17.35 16.25
CA VAL A 248 -14.09 16.17 16.21
C VAL A 248 -13.51 16.04 14.81
N SER A 249 -12.18 15.92 14.75
CA SER A 249 -11.46 15.56 13.52
C SER A 249 -10.98 14.13 13.68
N GLU A 250 -11.32 13.21 12.77
CA GLU A 250 -10.93 11.80 12.82
C GLU A 250 -10.93 11.17 11.43
N GLY A 251 -10.51 9.92 11.31
CA GLY A 251 -10.52 9.20 10.04
C GLY A 251 -11.93 9.01 9.44
N GLU A 252 -12.01 8.93 8.10
CA GLU A 252 -13.26 8.81 7.34
C GLU A 252 -14.02 7.50 7.63
N PHE A 253 -13.34 6.44 8.05
CA PHE A 253 -13.85 5.10 8.37
C PHE A 253 -14.06 4.87 9.89
N CYS A 254 -13.70 5.82 10.75
CA CYS A 254 -13.89 5.68 12.20
C CYS A 254 -15.35 5.41 12.60
N ALA A 255 -16.30 6.12 11.98
CA ALA A 255 -17.73 5.90 12.20
C ALA A 255 -18.16 4.47 11.81
N LEU A 256 -17.65 3.95 10.68
CA LEU A 256 -17.90 2.57 10.27
C LEU A 256 -17.38 1.57 11.31
N GLY A 257 -16.15 1.76 11.80
CA GLY A 257 -15.57 0.90 12.82
C GLY A 257 -16.43 0.82 14.08
N ARG A 258 -16.88 1.98 14.59
CA ARG A 258 -17.75 2.03 15.78
C ARG A 258 -19.13 1.42 15.54
N GLU A 259 -19.77 1.79 14.43
CA GLU A 259 -21.12 1.28 14.10
C GLU A 259 -21.11 -0.22 13.79
N ALA A 260 -19.99 -0.79 13.34
CA ALA A 260 -19.85 -2.23 13.15
C ALA A 260 -19.55 -3.00 14.46
N GLY A 261 -19.43 -2.29 15.60
CA GLY A 261 -18.98 -2.86 16.87
C GLY A 261 -17.51 -3.33 16.84
N GLY A 262 -16.70 -2.69 15.99
CA GLY A 262 -15.28 -2.96 15.85
C GLY A 262 -14.40 -2.07 16.72
N ALA A 263 -13.08 -2.23 16.56
CA ALA A 263 -12.06 -1.47 17.27
C ALA A 263 -11.54 -0.32 16.38
N VAL A 264 -11.49 0.90 16.94
CA VAL A 264 -10.91 2.08 16.29
C VAL A 264 -9.69 2.52 17.08
N HIS A 265 -8.51 2.33 16.49
CA HIS A 265 -7.21 2.63 17.07
C HIS A 265 -6.69 3.94 16.51
N ARG A 266 -6.88 5.01 17.29
CA ARG A 266 -6.53 6.36 16.88
C ARG A 266 -5.14 6.76 17.35
N PHE A 267 -4.23 6.91 16.40
CA PHE A 267 -2.89 7.38 16.66
C PHE A 267 -2.84 8.91 16.57
N ALA A 268 -2.11 9.50 17.51
CA ALA A 268 -1.88 10.93 17.56
C ALA A 268 -0.56 11.18 18.29
N ALA A 269 0.13 12.27 17.96
CA ALA A 269 1.31 12.69 18.70
C ALA A 269 0.95 12.98 20.16
N GLY A 270 1.73 12.42 21.08
CA GLY A 270 1.43 12.47 22.52
C GLY A 270 0.18 11.67 22.94
N GLY A 271 -0.42 10.91 22.03
CA GLY A 271 -1.53 10.00 22.33
C GLY A 271 -1.09 8.80 23.17
N PRO A 272 -2.04 7.96 23.63
CA PRO A 272 -1.73 6.82 24.49
C PRO A 272 -1.26 5.59 23.72
N LEU A 273 -1.55 5.50 22.42
CA LEU A 273 -1.26 4.32 21.61
C LEU A 273 0.21 4.27 21.18
N ARG A 274 0.82 3.10 21.32
CA ARG A 274 2.16 2.76 20.87
C ARG A 274 2.15 1.43 20.14
N LEU A 275 3.01 1.29 19.14
CA LEU A 275 3.23 0.05 18.40
C LEU A 275 4.72 -0.29 18.39
N ASN A 276 5.11 -1.30 19.15
CA ASN A 276 6.51 -1.67 19.29
C ASN A 276 7.02 -2.44 18.07
N LEU A 277 8.04 -1.92 17.37
CA LEU A 277 8.65 -2.60 16.22
C LEU A 277 9.27 -3.95 16.58
N LEU A 278 9.65 -4.15 17.85
CA LEU A 278 10.29 -5.37 18.34
C LEU A 278 9.29 -6.36 18.98
N ASP A 279 8.00 -6.05 19.02
CA ASP A 279 6.99 -6.95 19.58
C ASP A 279 6.94 -8.27 18.80
N ALA A 280 7.04 -9.39 19.53
CA ALA A 280 7.10 -10.74 18.96
C ALA A 280 5.91 -11.06 18.06
N ARG A 281 4.74 -10.49 18.36
CA ARG A 281 3.54 -10.68 17.55
C ARG A 281 3.70 -10.15 16.13
N LEU A 282 4.56 -9.17 15.85
CA LEU A 282 4.75 -8.67 14.47
C LEU A 282 5.52 -9.64 13.59
N HIS A 283 6.20 -10.62 14.19
CA HIS A 283 7.22 -11.42 13.51
C HIS A 283 6.90 -12.92 13.48
N GLY A 284 5.73 -13.31 14.02
CA GLY A 284 5.23 -14.68 13.97
C GLY A 284 4.94 -15.15 12.54
N GLY A 285 5.64 -16.19 12.08
CA GLY A 285 5.43 -16.80 10.76
C GLY A 285 5.92 -18.25 10.72
N ASP A 286 5.67 -18.93 9.60
CA ASP A 286 6.10 -20.31 9.34
C ASP A 286 7.65 -20.42 9.33
N GLY A 287 8.24 -20.60 10.51
CA GLY A 287 9.70 -20.67 10.68
C GLY A 287 10.20 -20.77 12.12
N GLY A 288 9.30 -20.76 13.12
CA GLY A 288 9.67 -20.75 14.54
C GLY A 288 10.58 -19.57 14.89
N ASP A 289 11.43 -19.75 15.91
CA ASP A 289 12.35 -18.70 16.39
C ASP A 289 13.24 -18.08 15.31
N VAL A 290 13.62 -18.86 14.28
CA VAL A 290 14.50 -18.38 13.20
C VAL A 290 13.76 -17.42 12.28
N GLY A 291 12.53 -17.75 11.90
CA GLY A 291 11.67 -16.89 11.08
C GLY A 291 11.31 -15.59 11.81
N GLU A 292 11.03 -15.69 13.11
CA GLU A 292 10.72 -14.53 13.96
C GLU A 292 11.90 -13.54 14.04
N ARG A 293 13.12 -14.06 14.22
CA ARG A 293 14.33 -13.22 14.24
C ARG A 293 14.58 -12.53 12.90
N ALA A 294 14.44 -13.27 11.79
CA ALA A 294 14.64 -12.72 10.46
C ALA A 294 13.59 -11.64 10.09
N GLY A 295 12.32 -11.86 10.44
CA GLY A 295 11.25 -10.87 10.26
C GLY A 295 11.50 -9.60 11.06
N ARG A 296 11.94 -9.74 12.32
CA ARG A 296 12.25 -8.60 13.20
C ARG A 296 13.41 -7.76 12.70
N GLU A 297 14.51 -8.41 12.33
CA GLU A 297 15.64 -7.72 11.72
C GLU A 297 15.21 -7.01 10.43
N GLY A 298 14.41 -7.68 9.59
CA GLY A 298 13.90 -7.13 8.34
C GLY A 298 13.10 -5.84 8.53
N LEU A 299 12.12 -5.83 9.44
CA LEU A 299 11.31 -4.63 9.71
C LEU A 299 12.16 -3.47 10.23
N VAL A 300 13.01 -3.72 11.24
CA VAL A 300 13.86 -2.68 11.84
C VAL A 300 14.86 -2.14 10.81
N ARG A 301 15.44 -3.03 9.99
CA ARG A 301 16.31 -2.65 8.88
C ARG A 301 15.58 -1.76 7.87
N SER A 302 14.36 -2.11 7.47
CA SER A 302 13.57 -1.26 6.56
C SER A 302 13.29 0.12 7.15
N VAL A 303 12.96 0.20 8.44
CA VAL A 303 12.77 1.48 9.13
C VAL A 303 14.06 2.29 9.19
N LEU A 304 15.20 1.68 9.52
CA LEU A 304 16.49 2.38 9.55
C LEU A 304 16.93 2.88 8.17
N GLN A 305 16.69 2.12 7.11
CA GLN A 305 16.97 2.56 5.74
C GLN A 305 16.09 3.76 5.34
N PHE A 306 14.81 3.73 5.72
CA PHE A 306 13.91 4.86 5.55
C PHE A 306 14.42 6.10 6.29
N LEU A 307 14.78 5.97 7.57
CA LEU A 307 15.31 7.08 8.37
C LEU A 307 16.63 7.62 7.82
N ALA A 308 17.48 6.74 7.27
CA ALA A 308 18.75 7.10 6.65
C ALA A 308 18.60 7.73 5.25
N GLY A 309 17.46 7.51 4.56
CA GLY A 309 17.28 7.86 3.15
C GLY A 309 18.18 7.07 2.20
N ARG A 310 18.70 5.91 2.64
CA ARG A 310 19.60 5.04 1.86
C ARG A 310 19.58 3.61 2.37
N ARG A 311 20.10 2.69 1.56
CA ARG A 311 20.39 1.33 2.02
C ARG A 311 21.47 1.32 3.10
N LEU A 312 21.35 0.36 4.03
CA LEU A 312 22.40 0.12 5.02
C LEU A 312 23.61 -0.53 4.35
N THR A 313 24.80 -0.16 4.79
CA THR A 313 26.04 -0.82 4.41
C THR A 313 26.10 -2.23 5.01
N PRO A 314 26.93 -3.15 4.47
CA PRO A 314 27.12 -4.47 5.07
C PRO A 314 27.57 -4.41 6.54
N ALA A 315 28.41 -3.43 6.88
CA ALA A 315 28.92 -3.19 8.23
C ALA A 315 27.81 -2.77 9.20
N GLU A 316 27.02 -1.75 8.83
CA GLU A 316 25.83 -1.33 9.59
C GLU A 316 24.82 -2.48 9.72
N GLY A 317 24.61 -3.24 8.64
CA GLY A 317 23.71 -4.38 8.64
C GLY A 317 24.14 -5.49 9.59
N TYR A 318 25.44 -5.77 9.66
CA TYR A 318 26.01 -6.73 10.61
C TYR A 318 25.87 -6.23 12.05
N ALA A 319 26.20 -4.96 12.30
CA ALA A 319 26.08 -4.34 13.63
C ALA A 319 24.63 -4.35 14.14
N LEU A 320 23.67 -4.00 13.28
CA LEU A 320 22.24 -4.08 13.59
C LEU A 320 21.85 -5.49 14.04
N ARG A 321 22.22 -6.50 13.27
CA ARG A 321 21.87 -7.90 13.56
C ARG A 321 22.42 -8.34 14.91
N VAL A 322 23.72 -8.12 15.15
CA VAL A 322 24.38 -8.52 16.40
C VAL A 322 23.77 -7.78 17.60
N GLN A 323 23.57 -6.47 17.50
CA GLN A 323 23.04 -5.68 18.61
C GLN A 323 21.55 -5.92 18.85
N LEU A 324 20.76 -6.15 17.82
CA LEU A 324 19.37 -6.59 17.97
C LEU A 324 19.31 -7.92 18.71
N ASP A 325 20.11 -8.89 18.31
CA ASP A 325 20.16 -10.20 18.94
C ASP A 325 20.61 -10.13 20.42
N ARG A 326 21.62 -9.31 20.73
CA ARG A 326 22.04 -9.02 22.12
C ARG A 326 20.94 -8.34 22.93
N THR A 327 20.27 -7.34 22.35
CA THR A 327 19.15 -6.64 22.99
C THR A 327 18.07 -7.63 23.38
N LEU A 328 17.62 -8.47 22.43
CA LEU A 328 16.54 -9.42 22.66
C LEU A 328 16.87 -10.51 23.70
N ARG A 329 18.15 -10.85 23.88
CA ARG A 329 18.59 -11.83 24.88
C ARG A 329 19.06 -11.20 26.19
N SER A 330 19.00 -9.87 26.32
CA SER A 330 19.50 -9.18 27.50
C SER A 330 18.71 -9.61 28.74
N PRO A 331 19.36 -10.15 29.79
CA PRO A 331 18.71 -10.53 31.04
C PRO A 331 18.03 -9.34 31.74
N ALA A 332 18.51 -8.12 31.48
CA ALA A 332 17.90 -6.89 32.01
C ALA A 332 16.49 -6.63 31.46
N LEU A 333 16.11 -7.30 30.37
CA LEU A 333 14.78 -7.24 29.77
C LEU A 333 13.87 -8.40 30.21
N ALA A 334 14.32 -9.28 31.11
CA ALA A 334 13.53 -10.42 31.56
C ALA A 334 12.16 -9.96 32.10
N GLY A 335 11.08 -10.46 31.50
CA GLY A 335 9.71 -10.11 31.89
C GLY A 335 9.16 -8.81 31.30
N ARG A 336 9.92 -8.10 30.44
CA ARG A 336 9.41 -6.95 29.67
C ARG A 336 9.68 -7.10 28.18
N GLN A 337 8.91 -6.38 27.36
CA GLN A 337 9.18 -6.33 25.92
C GLN A 337 10.41 -5.45 25.67
N ALA A 338 11.32 -5.93 24.83
CA ALA A 338 12.37 -5.10 24.25
C ALA A 338 11.75 -4.06 23.30
N THR A 339 12.32 -2.87 23.25
CA THR A 339 11.82 -1.75 22.44
C THR A 339 12.96 -1.14 21.61
N VAL A 340 12.62 -0.22 20.70
CA VAL A 340 13.61 0.55 19.95
C VAL A 340 14.49 1.43 20.86
N VAL A 341 14.02 1.77 22.07
CA VAL A 341 14.82 2.48 23.08
C VAL A 341 15.98 1.61 23.55
N ASP A 342 15.70 0.34 23.83
CA ASP A 342 16.72 -0.62 24.27
C ASP A 342 17.73 -0.91 23.15
N LEU A 343 17.25 -1.08 21.91
CA LEU A 343 18.12 -1.28 20.75
C LEU A 343 19.02 -0.05 20.50
N ARG A 344 18.46 1.15 20.63
CA ARG A 344 19.22 2.40 20.54
C ARG A 344 20.32 2.44 21.59
N GLU A 345 19.99 2.14 22.84
CA GLU A 345 20.97 2.09 23.93
C GLU A 345 22.08 1.08 23.64
N ALA A 346 21.75 -0.11 23.16
CA ALA A 346 22.73 -1.12 22.78
C ALA A 346 23.66 -0.66 21.63
N LEU A 347 23.12 0.03 20.63
CA LEU A 347 23.90 0.56 19.50
C LEU A 347 24.83 1.71 19.89
N LEU A 348 24.45 2.52 20.89
CA LEU A 348 25.21 3.70 21.34
C LEU A 348 26.11 3.42 22.54
N SER A 349 25.95 2.29 23.22
CA SER A 349 26.80 1.91 24.35
C SER A 349 28.21 1.57 23.87
N ALA A 350 29.20 2.34 24.32
CA ALA A 350 30.60 2.04 24.05
C ALA A 350 30.99 0.73 24.76
N PRO A 351 31.76 -0.16 24.11
CA PRO A 351 32.22 -1.38 24.75
C PRO A 351 33.22 -1.07 25.86
N ALA A 352 33.23 -1.91 26.89
CA ALA A 352 34.18 -1.77 28.00
C ALA A 352 35.63 -1.99 27.55
N ASP A 353 35.84 -2.95 26.64
CA ASP A 353 37.11 -3.21 25.97
C ASP A 353 36.90 -3.17 24.45
N PRO A 354 37.34 -2.11 23.75
CA PRO A 354 37.20 -1.99 22.30
C PRO A 354 37.99 -3.02 21.49
N ASP A 355 39.01 -3.64 22.07
CA ASP A 355 39.86 -4.63 21.42
C ASP A 355 39.37 -6.07 21.63
N GLU A 356 38.33 -6.26 22.48
CA GLU A 356 37.70 -7.56 22.70
C GLU A 356 37.10 -8.10 21.40
N PRO A 357 37.31 -9.38 21.06
CA PRO A 357 36.73 -9.97 19.87
C PRO A 357 35.22 -10.12 20.00
N VAL A 358 34.48 -9.83 18.94
CA VAL A 358 33.02 -10.01 18.90
C VAL A 358 32.68 -11.50 19.00
N VAL A 359 32.04 -11.88 20.10
CA VAL A 359 31.49 -13.23 20.27
C VAL A 359 30.06 -13.26 19.73
N GLU A 360 29.86 -13.93 18.60
CA GLU A 360 28.51 -14.31 18.15
C GLU A 360 27.98 -15.45 19.01
N ALA A 361 26.70 -15.38 19.38
CA ALA A 361 26.09 -16.44 20.16
C ALA A 361 26.02 -17.76 19.36
N PRO A 362 26.24 -18.91 20.02
CA PRO A 362 26.09 -20.22 19.38
C PRO A 362 24.68 -20.37 18.79
N GLY A 363 24.57 -20.62 17.48
CA GLY A 363 23.29 -20.87 16.80
C GLY A 363 22.73 -19.73 15.94
N ALA A 364 23.48 -18.66 15.68
CA ALA A 364 23.15 -17.73 14.60
C ALA A 364 23.18 -18.49 13.25
N PRO A 365 22.16 -18.36 12.37
CA PRO A 365 22.17 -18.97 11.04
C PRO A 365 23.10 -18.16 10.12
N GLY A 366 24.41 -18.31 10.37
CA GLY A 366 25.49 -17.92 9.47
C GLY A 366 26.32 -19.17 9.16
N PRO A 367 27.12 -19.17 8.08
CA PRO A 367 27.96 -20.31 7.76
C PRO A 367 28.87 -20.62 8.96
N THR A 368 28.66 -21.80 9.52
CA THR A 368 29.46 -22.40 10.59
C THR A 368 30.94 -22.21 10.28
N GLY A 369 31.66 -21.50 11.16
CA GLY A 369 33.11 -21.58 11.25
C GLY A 369 33.90 -20.88 10.14
N ARG A 370 33.83 -19.55 10.06
CA ARG A 370 34.99 -18.77 9.61
C ARG A 370 35.62 -18.04 10.79
N ALA A 371 36.45 -18.78 11.51
CA ALA A 371 37.65 -18.19 12.12
C ALA A 371 38.41 -17.46 10.99
N GLY A 372 38.49 -16.13 11.03
CA GLY A 372 39.22 -15.42 9.97
C GLY A 372 39.16 -13.89 9.95
N THR A 373 38.25 -13.24 10.66
CA THR A 373 38.30 -11.79 10.87
C THR A 373 38.09 -11.53 12.35
N SER A 374 39.15 -11.13 13.06
CA SER A 374 39.06 -10.73 14.47
C SER A 374 38.38 -9.37 14.54
N LEU A 375 37.07 -9.36 14.25
CA LEU A 375 36.24 -8.19 14.43
C LEU A 375 36.24 -7.83 15.92
N THR A 376 36.52 -6.58 16.25
CA THR A 376 36.50 -6.14 17.66
C THR A 376 35.18 -5.48 18.03
N GLU A 377 34.86 -5.46 19.32
CA GLU A 377 33.70 -4.74 19.84
C GLU A 377 33.74 -3.24 19.50
N GLY A 378 34.94 -2.64 19.43
CA GLY A 378 35.14 -1.27 18.97
C GLY A 378 34.72 -1.05 17.51
N GLU A 379 35.07 -1.98 16.62
CA GLU A 379 34.64 -1.94 15.21
C GLU A 379 33.12 -2.11 15.09
N LEU A 380 32.53 -3.05 15.83
CA LEU A 380 31.09 -3.29 15.86
C LEU A 380 30.32 -2.05 16.34
N HIS A 381 30.79 -1.42 17.43
CA HIS A 381 30.21 -0.19 17.95
C HIS A 381 30.31 0.95 16.93
N ALA A 382 31.48 1.14 16.30
CA ALA A 382 31.66 2.16 15.28
C ALA A 382 30.69 1.99 14.09
N TRP A 383 30.41 0.76 13.67
CA TRP A 383 29.45 0.46 12.61
C TRP A 383 27.98 0.67 13.03
N GLY A 384 27.64 0.44 14.29
CA GLY A 384 26.28 0.57 14.82
C GLY A 384 25.91 1.97 15.29
N ARG A 385 26.90 2.81 15.62
CA ARG A 385 26.69 4.12 16.24
C ARG A 385 25.77 5.04 15.44
N ASP A 386 25.98 5.14 14.14
CA ASP A 386 25.15 5.99 13.27
C ASP A 386 23.70 5.47 13.19
N LEU A 387 23.48 4.16 13.28
CA LEU A 387 22.13 3.59 13.38
C LEU A 387 21.47 3.95 14.71
N GLY A 388 22.21 3.92 15.81
CA GLY A 388 21.73 4.37 17.12
C GLY A 388 21.31 5.83 17.10
N LEU A 389 22.08 6.70 16.45
CA LEU A 389 21.73 8.11 16.26
C LEU A 389 20.51 8.30 15.35
N LEU A 390 20.32 7.46 14.33
CA LEU A 390 19.09 7.50 13.52
C LEU A 390 17.84 7.14 14.34
N LEU A 391 17.97 6.20 15.28
CA LEU A 391 16.87 5.85 16.19
C LEU A 391 16.49 7.00 17.14
N ASP A 392 17.32 8.02 17.32
CA ASP A 392 16.92 9.23 18.06
C ASP A 392 15.65 9.85 17.51
N ARG A 393 15.46 9.83 16.17
CA ARG A 393 14.23 10.36 15.57
C ARG A 393 12.98 9.68 16.10
N LEU A 394 13.03 8.36 16.33
CA LEU A 394 11.91 7.58 16.85
C LEU A 394 11.77 7.63 18.37
N VAL A 395 12.82 7.98 19.11
CA VAL A 395 12.83 7.90 20.58
C VAL A 395 12.72 9.28 21.24
N PHE A 396 13.45 10.28 20.74
CA PHE A 396 13.50 11.64 21.31
C PHE A 396 13.21 12.75 20.31
N GLY A 397 13.20 12.42 19.01
CA GLY A 397 13.13 13.38 17.93
C GLY A 397 11.71 13.57 17.39
N ASP A 398 11.66 13.91 16.11
CA ASP A 398 10.47 14.32 15.39
C ASP A 398 9.45 13.20 15.16
N LEU A 399 9.82 11.94 15.37
CA LEU A 399 8.95 10.76 15.20
C LEU A 399 8.74 10.01 16.53
N ALA A 400 9.04 10.64 17.67
CA ALA A 400 8.84 10.08 19.00
C ALA A 400 7.36 9.92 19.36
N GLY A 401 7.06 9.04 20.32
CA GLY A 401 5.71 8.84 20.82
C GLY A 401 4.82 7.92 19.96
N PHE A 402 5.39 7.08 19.10
CA PHE A 402 4.62 6.15 18.27
C PHE A 402 5.10 4.70 18.41
N VAL A 403 6.41 4.49 18.43
CA VAL A 403 7.04 3.15 18.42
C VAL A 403 8.09 2.95 19.51
N ASP A 404 8.24 3.96 20.37
CA ASP A 404 9.23 4.11 21.44
C ASP A 404 8.83 3.46 22.77
N GLY A 405 7.83 2.58 22.77
CA GLY A 405 7.37 1.89 23.96
C GLY A 405 6.75 0.53 23.62
N PRO A 406 6.35 -0.25 24.64
CA PRO A 406 5.63 -1.51 24.43
C PRO A 406 4.37 -1.29 23.59
N THR A 407 3.97 -2.31 22.82
CA THR A 407 2.71 -2.25 22.08
C THR A 407 1.56 -2.09 23.07
N SER A 408 0.73 -1.07 22.86
CA SER A 408 -0.38 -0.74 23.75
C SER A 408 -1.33 -1.93 23.94
N PRO A 409 -1.64 -2.33 25.20
CA PRO A 409 -2.57 -3.41 25.48
C PRO A 409 -4.01 -3.10 25.08
N GLU A 410 -4.35 -1.83 24.90
CA GLU A 410 -5.66 -1.35 24.43
C GLU A 410 -5.93 -1.67 22.95
N LEU A 411 -4.90 -2.08 22.19
CA LEU A 411 -5.06 -2.49 20.80
C LEU A 411 -5.80 -3.83 20.72
N ASP A 412 -7.12 -3.76 20.56
CA ASP A 412 -7.95 -4.90 20.18
C ASP A 412 -7.76 -5.23 18.69
N LEU A 413 -6.96 -6.26 18.44
CA LEU A 413 -6.64 -6.78 17.10
C LEU A 413 -7.56 -7.93 16.71
N ASP A 414 -8.37 -8.44 17.64
CA ASP A 414 -9.23 -9.59 17.42
C ASP A 414 -10.63 -9.20 16.95
N ALA A 415 -11.00 -7.93 17.11
CA ALA A 415 -12.21 -7.33 16.55
C ALA A 415 -12.41 -7.69 15.06
N ASP A 416 -13.67 -7.86 14.65
CA ASP A 416 -14.00 -8.19 13.27
C ASP A 416 -13.82 -7.00 12.33
N VAL A 417 -13.90 -5.78 12.85
CA VAL A 417 -13.53 -4.56 12.13
C VAL A 417 -12.47 -3.83 12.94
N VAL A 418 -11.31 -3.58 12.34
CA VAL A 418 -10.19 -2.86 12.95
C VAL A 418 -9.87 -1.65 12.07
N VAL A 419 -9.99 -0.46 12.63
CA VAL A 419 -9.66 0.80 11.93
C VAL A 419 -8.42 1.41 12.59
N TRP A 420 -7.35 1.53 11.81
CA TRP A 420 -6.15 2.30 12.16
C TRP A 420 -6.36 3.74 11.70
N ASP A 421 -6.84 4.57 12.62
CA ASP A 421 -6.96 6.01 12.36
C ASP A 421 -5.59 6.67 12.51
N LEU A 422 -4.97 6.87 11.35
CA LEU A 422 -3.71 7.56 11.17
C LEU A 422 -3.93 9.00 10.67
N SER A 423 -5.17 9.47 10.56
CA SER A 423 -5.48 10.77 9.97
C SER A 423 -4.87 11.95 10.73
N GLY A 424 -4.87 11.89 12.07
CA GLY A 424 -4.21 12.87 12.92
C GLY A 424 -2.69 12.84 12.78
N VAL A 425 -2.11 11.65 12.62
CA VAL A 425 -0.67 11.46 12.38
C VAL A 425 -0.29 11.99 11.00
N GLN A 426 -1.06 11.67 9.97
CA GLN A 426 -0.84 12.17 8.60
C GLN A 426 -0.82 13.70 8.54
N ALA A 427 -1.66 14.36 9.33
CA ALA A 427 -1.72 15.82 9.38
C ALA A 427 -0.54 16.47 10.15
N THR A 428 0.04 15.78 11.13
CA THR A 428 1.02 16.37 12.07
C THR A 428 2.43 15.82 11.92
N HIS A 429 2.56 14.52 11.67
CA HIS A 429 3.81 13.75 11.58
C HIS A 429 3.72 12.77 10.40
N PRO A 430 3.52 13.25 9.15
CA PRO A 430 3.31 12.36 8.00
C PRO A 430 4.44 11.33 7.82
N ASP A 431 5.68 11.67 8.19
CA ASP A 431 6.85 10.81 8.01
C ASP A 431 6.82 9.50 8.82
N VAL A 432 6.09 9.44 9.95
CA VAL A 432 5.96 8.20 10.74
C VAL A 432 4.85 7.28 10.22
N VAL A 433 3.95 7.78 9.36
CA VAL A 433 2.81 7.01 8.84
C VAL A 433 3.24 5.71 8.14
N PRO A 434 4.23 5.71 7.22
CA PRO A 434 4.70 4.47 6.60
C PRO A 434 5.26 3.46 7.61
N VAL A 435 5.92 3.94 8.68
CA VAL A 435 6.46 3.08 9.75
C VAL A 435 5.31 2.40 10.51
N LEU A 436 4.29 3.18 10.90
CA LEU A 436 3.09 2.65 11.56
C LEU A 436 2.35 1.65 10.66
N MET A 437 2.18 1.96 9.38
CA MET A 437 1.52 1.07 8.42
C MET A 437 2.30 -0.23 8.22
N ALA A 438 3.62 -0.20 8.10
CA ALA A 438 4.43 -1.41 7.95
C ALA A 438 4.38 -2.29 9.20
N ALA A 439 4.53 -1.70 10.39
CA ALA A 439 4.49 -2.42 11.65
C ALA A 439 3.11 -3.05 11.92
N SER A 440 2.04 -2.32 11.63
CA SER A 440 0.67 -2.81 11.80
C SER A 440 0.26 -3.81 10.70
N ALA A 441 0.80 -3.70 9.48
CA ALA A 441 0.64 -4.72 8.44
C ALA A 441 1.32 -6.03 8.83
N ALA A 442 2.52 -5.97 9.43
CA ALA A 442 3.19 -7.14 9.98
C ALA A 442 2.33 -7.79 11.08
N LEU A 443 1.79 -7.00 12.00
CA LEU A 443 0.88 -7.49 13.05
C LEU A 443 -0.41 -8.11 12.49
N MET A 444 -1.00 -7.52 11.45
CA MET A 444 -2.16 -8.07 10.76
C MET A 444 -1.84 -9.43 10.13
N LEU A 445 -0.68 -9.55 9.45
CA LEU A 445 -0.21 -10.80 8.84
C LEU A 445 0.01 -11.94 9.83
N THR A 446 0.18 -11.66 11.12
CA THR A 446 0.37 -12.72 12.12
C THR A 446 -0.91 -13.04 12.87
N THR A 447 -1.75 -12.03 13.11
CA THR A 447 -2.96 -12.16 13.93
C THR A 447 -4.21 -12.53 13.12
N TRP A 448 -4.39 -11.92 11.96
CA TRP A 448 -5.61 -12.07 11.15
C TRP A 448 -5.58 -13.24 10.19
N THR A 449 -4.38 -13.66 9.79
CA THR A 449 -4.23 -14.73 8.79
C THR A 449 -3.81 -16.04 9.42
N ALA A 450 -3.92 -16.14 10.76
CA ALA A 450 -3.71 -17.37 11.51
C ALA A 450 -4.73 -18.45 11.08
N PRO A 451 -4.37 -19.74 11.14
CA PRO A 451 -5.27 -20.84 10.77
C PRO A 451 -6.63 -20.74 11.50
N GLY A 452 -7.72 -20.94 10.75
CA GLY A 452 -9.09 -20.88 11.28
C GLY A 452 -9.70 -19.48 11.31
N ARG A 453 -8.96 -18.43 10.94
CA ARG A 453 -9.54 -17.09 10.74
C ARG A 453 -10.35 -17.06 9.43
N GLY A 454 -11.49 -16.36 9.45
CA GLY A 454 -12.36 -16.17 8.29
C GLY A 454 -11.78 -15.16 7.28
N TRP A 455 -12.42 -15.01 6.12
CA TRP A 455 -11.95 -14.11 5.06
C TRP A 455 -11.84 -12.65 5.54
N GLY A 456 -10.75 -11.99 5.19
CA GLY A 456 -10.46 -10.61 5.55
C GLY A 456 -10.47 -9.67 4.34
N VAL A 457 -10.79 -8.41 4.58
CA VAL A 457 -10.66 -7.31 3.62
C VAL A 457 -9.77 -6.25 4.25
N VAL A 458 -8.69 -5.89 3.56
CA VAL A 458 -7.78 -4.81 3.96
C VAL A 458 -8.04 -3.61 3.06
N VAL A 459 -8.32 -2.47 3.65
CA VAL A 459 -8.50 -1.20 2.95
C VAL A 459 -7.34 -0.29 3.26
N VAL A 460 -6.72 0.25 2.22
CA VAL A 460 -5.71 1.29 2.34
C VAL A 460 -6.27 2.57 1.73
N ASP A 461 -6.76 3.48 2.58
CA ASP A 461 -7.19 4.80 2.14
C ASP A 461 -5.94 5.68 1.91
N GLU A 462 -5.81 6.18 0.69
CA GLU A 462 -4.59 6.81 0.17
C GLU A 462 -3.36 5.88 0.16
N LEU A 463 -3.43 4.88 -0.71
CA LEU A 463 -2.41 3.86 -1.00
C LEU A 463 -1.00 4.42 -1.20
N TRP A 464 -0.85 5.64 -1.72
CA TRP A 464 0.47 6.25 -1.90
C TRP A 464 1.24 6.35 -0.56
N ASN A 465 0.55 6.50 0.58
CA ASN A 465 1.19 6.49 1.90
C ASN A 465 1.87 5.14 2.20
N ALA A 466 1.30 4.03 1.73
CA ALA A 466 1.85 2.69 1.92
C ALA A 466 3.07 2.42 1.03
N VAL A 467 3.09 2.98 -0.19
CA VAL A 467 4.11 2.63 -1.19
C VAL A 467 5.22 3.67 -1.33
N ARG A 468 5.03 4.92 -0.90
CA ARG A 468 6.01 6.00 -1.11
C ARG A 468 7.40 5.76 -0.50
N VAL A 469 7.48 4.83 0.46
CA VAL A 469 8.74 4.38 1.04
C VAL A 469 8.99 2.94 0.57
N PRO A 470 9.89 2.70 -0.41
CA PRO A 470 10.08 1.39 -1.00
C PRO A 470 10.41 0.28 0.02
N GLU A 471 11.23 0.61 1.02
CA GLU A 471 11.67 -0.35 2.05
C GLU A 471 10.52 -0.83 2.95
N LEU A 472 9.51 0.01 3.14
CA LEU A 472 8.33 -0.28 3.96
C LEU A 472 7.16 -0.80 3.11
N GLY A 473 7.03 -0.32 1.87
CA GLY A 473 6.05 -0.79 0.90
C GLY A 473 6.21 -2.27 0.55
N ALA A 474 7.43 -2.82 0.66
CA ALA A 474 7.67 -4.25 0.52
C ALA A 474 6.83 -5.10 1.50
N VAL A 475 6.58 -4.63 2.72
CA VAL A 475 5.73 -5.35 3.70
C VAL A 475 4.28 -5.41 3.21
N VAL A 476 3.78 -4.32 2.63
CA VAL A 476 2.43 -4.27 2.05
C VAL A 476 2.34 -5.12 0.79
N GLN A 477 3.39 -5.15 -0.04
CA GLN A 477 3.46 -6.07 -1.18
C GLN A 477 3.47 -7.54 -0.75
N GLU A 478 4.09 -7.88 0.37
CA GLU A 478 4.01 -9.24 0.90
C GLU A 478 2.58 -9.61 1.29
N VAL A 479 1.78 -8.66 1.81
CA VAL A 479 0.34 -8.87 2.01
C VAL A 479 -0.35 -9.17 0.68
N VAL A 480 -0.08 -8.38 -0.37
CA VAL A 480 -0.66 -8.59 -1.72
C VAL A 480 -0.32 -9.97 -2.26
N LYS A 481 0.96 -10.36 -2.23
CA LYS A 481 1.43 -11.65 -2.75
C LYS A 481 0.85 -12.83 -1.97
N LYS A 482 0.72 -12.68 -0.66
CA LYS A 482 0.22 -13.72 0.24
C LYS A 482 -1.31 -13.69 0.41
N ALA A 483 -2.00 -12.67 -0.10
CA ALA A 483 -3.45 -12.51 -0.04
C ALA A 483 -4.20 -13.81 -0.37
N ARG A 484 -3.71 -14.53 -1.40
CA ARG A 484 -4.15 -15.87 -1.84
C ARG A 484 -4.11 -16.94 -0.74
N THR A 485 -2.98 -17.07 -0.05
CA THR A 485 -2.77 -18.09 0.98
C THR A 485 -3.38 -17.70 2.32
N LEU A 486 -3.57 -16.40 2.53
CA LEU A 486 -3.97 -15.82 3.81
C LEU A 486 -5.47 -15.54 3.90
N GLY A 487 -6.21 -15.70 2.81
CA GLY A 487 -7.65 -15.45 2.78
C GLY A 487 -8.00 -13.98 2.95
N VAL A 488 -7.19 -13.10 2.35
CA VAL A 488 -7.35 -11.64 2.47
C VAL A 488 -7.55 -11.03 1.09
N GLU A 489 -8.43 -10.04 1.00
CA GLU A 489 -8.61 -9.18 -0.16
C GLU A 489 -8.07 -7.78 0.15
N LEU A 490 -7.31 -7.18 -0.76
CA LEU A 490 -6.78 -5.82 -0.58
C LEU A 490 -7.50 -4.83 -1.49
N LEU A 491 -8.03 -3.74 -0.91
CA LEU A 491 -8.60 -2.60 -1.61
C LEU A 491 -7.71 -1.36 -1.37
N GLY A 492 -6.90 -0.98 -2.35
CA GLY A 492 -6.06 0.22 -2.27
C GLY A 492 -6.68 1.38 -3.02
N ALA A 493 -6.97 2.50 -2.35
CA ALA A 493 -7.52 3.68 -3.00
C ALA A 493 -6.49 4.80 -3.15
N THR A 494 -6.49 5.49 -4.28
CA THR A 494 -5.69 6.72 -4.48
C THR A 494 -6.44 7.71 -5.38
N GLN A 495 -6.08 9.00 -5.31
CA GLN A 495 -6.63 10.04 -6.20
C GLN A 495 -6.00 9.98 -7.59
N HIS A 496 -4.68 10.04 -7.64
CA HIS A 496 -3.93 10.04 -8.89
C HIS A 496 -3.04 8.82 -8.94
N LEU A 497 -3.09 8.10 -10.08
CA LEU A 497 -2.22 6.95 -10.33
C LEU A 497 -0.75 7.37 -10.31
N THR A 498 -0.46 8.59 -10.78
CA THR A 498 0.89 9.18 -10.80
C THR A 498 1.53 9.26 -9.42
N ASP A 499 0.75 9.49 -8.36
CA ASP A 499 1.28 9.61 -7.00
C ASP A 499 1.79 8.26 -6.49
N VAL A 500 1.14 7.16 -6.90
CA VAL A 500 1.58 5.80 -6.61
C VAL A 500 2.80 5.46 -7.48
N LEU A 501 2.76 5.78 -8.78
CA LEU A 501 3.88 5.52 -9.70
C LEU A 501 5.15 6.31 -9.37
N ALA A 502 5.02 7.47 -8.71
CA ALA A 502 6.15 8.27 -8.24
C ALA A 502 7.06 7.49 -7.27
N ALA A 503 6.51 6.50 -6.57
CA ALA A 503 7.24 5.59 -5.67
C ALA A 503 8.12 4.54 -6.40
N GLN A 504 8.35 4.73 -7.71
CA GLN A 504 9.20 3.92 -8.57
C GLN A 504 8.85 2.42 -8.50
N GLU A 505 9.80 1.57 -8.11
CA GLU A 505 9.68 0.11 -8.12
C GLU A 505 8.51 -0.36 -7.26
N SER A 506 8.40 0.12 -6.02
CA SER A 506 7.36 -0.31 -5.09
C SER A 506 5.94 0.04 -5.54
N GLY A 507 5.74 1.27 -6.03
CA GLY A 507 4.48 1.73 -6.57
C GLY A 507 4.10 1.05 -7.89
N ARG A 508 5.04 0.92 -8.82
CA ARG A 508 4.82 0.21 -10.10
C ARG A 508 4.46 -1.25 -9.88
N SER A 509 5.20 -1.96 -9.04
CA SER A 509 4.90 -3.35 -8.71
C SER A 509 3.50 -3.49 -8.12
N PHE A 510 3.09 -2.61 -7.20
CA PHE A 510 1.71 -2.65 -6.67
C PHE A 510 0.66 -2.45 -7.77
N VAL A 511 0.87 -1.47 -8.65
CA VAL A 511 -0.05 -1.16 -9.76
C VAL A 511 -0.14 -2.32 -10.75
N HIS A 512 0.98 -2.99 -11.05
CA HIS A 512 1.01 -4.15 -11.95
C HIS A 512 0.49 -5.44 -11.31
N ASP A 513 0.64 -5.58 -9.99
CA ASP A 513 0.11 -6.72 -9.23
C ASP A 513 -1.40 -6.57 -8.96
N ALA A 514 -1.98 -5.39 -9.21
CA ALA A 514 -3.41 -5.15 -9.04
C ALA A 514 -4.23 -6.03 -9.97
N ASP A 515 -5.05 -6.91 -9.41
CA ASP A 515 -5.89 -7.81 -10.17
C ASP A 515 -7.08 -7.05 -10.78
N VAL A 516 -7.76 -6.22 -9.99
CA VAL A 516 -8.92 -5.43 -10.43
C VAL A 516 -8.59 -3.95 -10.40
N VAL A 517 -8.99 -3.22 -11.44
CA VAL A 517 -8.93 -1.76 -11.45
C VAL A 517 -10.33 -1.21 -11.47
N VAL A 518 -10.65 -0.38 -10.49
CA VAL A 518 -11.91 0.38 -10.41
C VAL A 518 -11.58 1.85 -10.58
N SER A 519 -12.03 2.46 -11.67
CA SER A 519 -11.78 3.87 -11.94
C SER A 519 -13.08 4.64 -12.02
N PHE A 520 -13.28 5.57 -11.09
CA PHE A 520 -14.28 6.61 -11.20
C PHE A 520 -13.83 7.68 -12.19
N ARG A 521 -14.69 8.68 -12.41
CA ARG A 521 -14.41 9.79 -13.32
C ARG A 521 -13.00 10.38 -13.12
N GLN A 522 -12.25 10.42 -14.23
CA GLN A 522 -10.91 10.99 -14.30
C GLN A 522 -10.91 12.33 -15.05
N GLU A 523 -9.94 13.19 -14.72
CA GLU A 523 -9.61 14.32 -15.58
C GLU A 523 -8.86 13.82 -16.83
N PRO A 524 -9.04 14.45 -18.01
CA PRO A 524 -8.47 13.97 -19.27
C PRO A 524 -6.96 13.72 -19.23
N VAL A 525 -6.21 14.57 -18.52
CA VAL A 525 -4.75 14.43 -18.36
C VAL A 525 -4.38 13.16 -17.59
N ASN A 526 -5.18 12.78 -16.59
CA ASN A 526 -4.93 11.60 -15.76
C ASN A 526 -5.41 10.33 -16.45
N ALA A 527 -6.48 10.39 -17.24
CA ALA A 527 -7.07 9.25 -17.92
C ALA A 527 -6.09 8.58 -18.91
N ARG A 528 -5.24 9.36 -19.60
CA ARG A 528 -4.27 8.83 -20.58
C ARG A 528 -3.27 7.85 -19.97
N VAL A 529 -2.82 8.10 -18.74
CA VAL A 529 -1.85 7.25 -18.01
C VAL A 529 -2.41 5.82 -17.80
N PHE A 530 -3.74 5.66 -17.77
CA PHE A 530 -4.38 4.36 -17.58
C PHE A 530 -4.20 3.44 -18.78
N GLY A 531 -4.14 4.01 -19.99
CA GLY A 531 -3.87 3.21 -21.19
C GLY A 531 -2.47 2.62 -21.16
N GLU A 532 -1.48 3.45 -20.82
CA GLU A 532 -0.07 3.07 -20.78
C GLU A 532 0.27 2.10 -19.64
N GLN A 533 -0.29 2.31 -18.45
CA GLN A 533 0.13 1.62 -17.22
C GLN A 533 -0.81 0.48 -16.80
N LEU A 534 -2.09 0.57 -17.16
CA LEU A 534 -3.15 -0.35 -16.71
C LEU A 534 -3.87 -1.04 -17.88
N GLY A 535 -3.38 -0.85 -19.11
CA GLY A 535 -3.89 -1.51 -20.31
C GLY A 535 -5.30 -1.08 -20.70
N PHE A 536 -5.74 0.12 -20.32
CA PHE A 536 -7.03 0.68 -20.77
C PHE A 536 -7.01 0.95 -22.27
N THR A 537 -8.07 0.56 -22.98
CA THR A 537 -8.23 0.90 -24.40
C THR A 537 -8.58 2.38 -24.55
N GLU A 538 -8.39 2.96 -25.74
CA GLU A 538 -8.78 4.36 -26.00
C GLU A 538 -10.26 4.62 -25.70
N VAL A 539 -11.13 3.64 -25.98
CA VAL A 539 -12.57 3.71 -25.69
C VAL A 539 -12.82 3.71 -24.18
N GLU A 540 -12.12 2.87 -23.42
CA GLU A 540 -12.24 2.84 -21.97
C GLU A 540 -11.72 4.14 -21.34
N VAL A 541 -10.59 4.67 -21.82
CA VAL A 541 -10.04 5.97 -21.38
C VAL A 541 -11.04 7.10 -21.64
N ALA A 542 -11.63 7.16 -22.83
CA ALA A 542 -12.66 8.16 -23.15
C ALA A 542 -13.91 8.00 -22.27
N ALA A 543 -14.30 6.76 -21.94
CA ALA A 543 -15.41 6.50 -21.03
C ALA A 543 -15.16 7.06 -19.62
N LEU A 544 -13.91 7.01 -19.12
CA LEU A 544 -13.56 7.55 -17.80
C LEU A 544 -13.83 9.05 -17.67
N GLU A 545 -13.79 9.81 -18.76
CA GLU A 545 -14.08 11.25 -18.75
C GLU A 545 -15.58 11.54 -18.66
N ALA A 546 -16.41 10.62 -19.17
CA ALA A 546 -17.86 10.77 -19.31
C ALA A 546 -18.67 10.20 -18.14
N LEU A 547 -18.03 9.52 -17.17
CA LEU A 547 -18.70 8.89 -16.03
C LEU A 547 -19.50 9.90 -15.19
N GLY A 548 -20.73 9.55 -14.86
CA GLY A 548 -21.56 10.29 -13.92
C GLY A 548 -21.11 10.14 -12.46
N ALA A 549 -21.80 10.84 -11.56
CA ALA A 549 -21.57 10.68 -10.13
C ALA A 549 -21.85 9.23 -9.68
N HIS A 550 -20.98 8.68 -8.84
CA HIS A 550 -21.07 7.30 -8.37
C HIS A 550 -21.04 6.24 -9.49
N GLN A 551 -20.52 6.58 -10.66
CA GLN A 551 -20.23 5.61 -11.72
C GLN A 551 -18.74 5.33 -11.78
N ALA A 552 -18.38 4.06 -11.92
CA ALA A 552 -17.00 3.63 -12.09
C ALA A 552 -16.89 2.59 -13.20
N VAL A 553 -15.79 2.62 -13.94
CA VAL A 553 -15.38 1.52 -14.82
C VAL A 553 -14.66 0.49 -13.98
N TRP A 554 -15.16 -0.74 -14.02
CA TRP A 554 -14.54 -1.92 -13.44
C TRP A 554 -13.82 -2.67 -14.55
N LYS A 555 -12.49 -2.75 -14.46
CA LYS A 555 -11.65 -3.52 -15.35
C LYS A 555 -11.16 -4.76 -14.61
N VAL A 556 -11.56 -5.91 -15.14
CA VAL A 556 -11.27 -7.23 -14.58
C VAL A 556 -10.49 -8.05 -15.62
N PRO A 557 -9.41 -8.75 -15.26
CA PRO A 557 -8.60 -9.53 -16.18
C PRO A 557 -9.43 -10.61 -16.87
N GLY A 558 -9.24 -10.72 -18.19
CA GLY A 558 -9.99 -11.67 -19.01
C GLY A 558 -11.45 -11.27 -19.29
N GLU A 559 -11.88 -10.09 -18.85
CA GLU A 559 -13.25 -9.62 -18.95
C GLU A 559 -13.36 -8.25 -19.62
N PRO A 560 -14.44 -7.98 -20.38
CA PRO A 560 -14.72 -6.62 -20.84
C PRO A 560 -14.91 -5.68 -19.65
N ALA A 561 -14.35 -4.47 -19.75
CA ALA A 561 -14.58 -3.45 -18.74
C ALA A 561 -16.07 -3.05 -18.71
N ARG A 562 -16.60 -2.83 -17.49
CA ARG A 562 -18.02 -2.49 -17.27
C ARG A 562 -18.16 -1.17 -16.56
N ALA A 563 -19.05 -0.32 -17.06
CA ALA A 563 -19.49 0.85 -16.32
C ALA A 563 -20.54 0.41 -15.28
N VAL A 564 -20.26 0.68 -14.00
CA VAL A 564 -21.10 0.27 -12.87
C VAL A 564 -21.62 1.51 -12.16
N GLN A 565 -22.94 1.61 -12.05
CA GLN A 565 -23.61 2.56 -11.17
C GLN A 565 -23.57 2.01 -9.75
N HIS A 566 -22.80 2.67 -8.89
CA HIS A 566 -22.81 2.41 -7.46
C HIS A 566 -24.10 2.95 -6.85
N VAL A 567 -24.74 2.10 -6.04
CA VAL A 567 -25.97 2.41 -5.32
C VAL A 567 -25.70 2.21 -3.83
N LEU A 568 -26.26 3.09 -3.00
CA LEU A 568 -26.14 3.08 -1.55
C LEU A 568 -27.50 2.81 -0.92
N TYR A 569 -27.55 1.90 0.05
CA TYR A 569 -28.77 1.45 0.73
C TYR A 569 -28.77 1.85 2.20
N GLY A 570 -29.95 2.21 2.74
CA GLY A 570 -30.20 2.37 4.18
C GLY A 570 -29.06 3.07 4.95
N VAL A 571 -28.45 2.31 5.87
CA VAL A 571 -27.31 2.70 6.72
C VAL A 571 -26.08 3.20 5.94
N GLU A 572 -25.81 2.66 4.76
CA GLU A 572 -24.64 3.03 3.97
C GLU A 572 -24.69 4.51 3.58
N ARG A 573 -25.88 5.05 3.30
CA ARG A 573 -26.04 6.49 2.99
C ARG A 573 -25.60 7.36 4.16
N ARG A 574 -25.90 6.98 5.40
CA ARG A 574 -25.46 7.71 6.60
C ARG A 574 -23.94 7.67 6.76
N LEU A 575 -23.34 6.47 6.63
CA LEU A 575 -21.90 6.27 6.78
C LEU A 575 -21.06 6.92 5.67
N THR A 576 -21.67 7.15 4.51
CA THR A 576 -21.03 7.77 3.33
C THR A 576 -21.38 9.25 3.15
N ASP A 577 -22.33 9.78 3.94
CA ASP A 577 -22.70 11.19 3.90
C ASP A 577 -21.56 12.07 4.42
N THR A 578 -20.76 12.57 3.47
CA THR A 578 -19.71 13.55 3.73
C THR A 578 -20.23 14.99 3.66
N ALA A 579 -21.51 15.22 3.33
CA ALA A 579 -22.12 16.54 3.25
C ALA A 579 -22.36 17.18 4.63
N GLN A 580 -22.19 16.43 5.73
CA GLN A 580 -22.04 17.00 7.07
C GLN A 580 -20.87 18.01 7.16
N ARG A 581 -19.92 17.99 6.21
CA ARG A 581 -18.81 18.96 6.11
C ARG A 581 -19.23 20.38 5.70
N LEU A 582 -20.42 20.55 5.14
CA LEU A 582 -20.91 21.84 4.62
C LEU A 582 -21.98 22.49 5.52
N ARG A 583 -22.37 21.85 6.62
CA ARG A 583 -23.39 22.35 7.56
C ARG A 583 -22.78 22.98 8.80
#